data_AF-A0A2G6C9I6-F1
#
_entry.id   AF-A0A2G6C9I6-F1
#
_cell.length_a   1.000
_cell.length_b   1.000
_cell.length_c   1.000
_cell.angle_alpha   90.00
_cell.angle_beta   90.00
_cell.angle_gamma   90.00
#
_symmetry.space_group_name_H-M   'P 1'
#
loop_
_entity.id
_entity.type
_entity.pdbx_description
1 polymer ?
#
loop_
_entity_poly.entity_id
_entity_poly.type
_entity_poly.pdbx_seq_one_letter_code
_entity_poly.pdbx_strand_id
1 'polypeptide(L)'
;MQALNIAATEVLRKQVQYTAIPKRFSNITREIWTLQPRFQNRERRRANALFSNIRFRAAYDFLVLRAQSGEPVSDDSHWWTRFQEVSDEERELMYSKTGKRRKKRRPRKKPAT
;
A
#
# COMPACT_ATOMS: atom_id res chain seq x y z
N MET A 1 1.41 11.88 0.00
CA MET A 1 1.11 11.32 -1.34
C MET A 1 1.49 12.27 -2.49
N GLN A 2 1.43 13.61 -2.33
CA GLN A 2 1.84 14.54 -3.39
C GLN A 2 3.30 14.35 -3.85
N ALA A 3 4.26 14.18 -2.92
CA ALA A 3 5.66 13.96 -3.26
C ALA A 3 5.89 12.71 -4.13
N LEU A 4 5.19 11.60 -3.86
CA LEU A 4 5.30 10.37 -4.63
C LEU A 4 4.78 10.55 -6.07
N ASN A 5 3.68 11.30 -6.23
CA ASN A 5 3.13 11.60 -7.56
C ASN A 5 4.08 12.49 -8.38
N ILE A 6 4.72 13.47 -7.75
CA ILE A 6 5.70 14.34 -8.41
C ILE A 6 6.91 13.52 -8.85
N ALA A 7 7.50 12.73 -7.94
CA ALA A 7 8.64 11.87 -8.24
C ALA A 7 8.32 10.86 -9.36
N ALA A 8 7.16 10.20 -9.30
CA ALA A 8 6.72 9.28 -10.34
C ALA A 8 6.56 9.97 -11.70
N THR A 9 6.04 11.20 -11.72
CA THR A 9 5.89 11.99 -12.95
C THR A 9 7.26 12.36 -13.52
N GLU A 10 8.20 12.76 -12.68
CA GLU A 10 9.56 13.11 -13.10
C GLU A 10 10.29 11.90 -13.70
N VAL A 11 10.25 10.75 -13.03
CA VAL A 11 10.89 9.51 -13.51
C VAL A 11 10.30 9.07 -14.85
N LEU A 12 8.97 9.07 -14.98
CA LEU A 12 8.31 8.70 -16.25
C LEU A 12 8.62 9.71 -17.37
N ARG A 13 8.75 11.00 -17.05
CA ARG A 13 9.14 12.02 -18.03
C ARG A 13 10.55 11.74 -18.57
N LYS A 14 11.50 11.40 -17.68
CA LYS A 14 12.87 11.02 -18.07
C LYS A 14 12.85 9.76 -18.94
N GLN A 15 12.08 8.74 -18.58
CA GLN A 15 12.02 7.49 -19.34
C GLN A 15 11.48 7.67 -20.76
N VAL A 16 10.46 8.52 -20.95
CA VAL A 16 9.87 8.79 -22.27
C VAL A 16 10.88 9.39 -23.26
N GLN A 17 11.97 10.00 -22.78
CA GLN A 17 13.04 10.50 -23.65
C GLN A 17 13.85 9.37 -24.31
N TYR A 18 13.90 8.18 -23.71
CA TYR A 18 14.65 7.02 -24.22
C TYR A 18 13.74 5.99 -24.90
N THR A 19 12.51 5.85 -24.43
CA THR A 19 11.56 4.87 -24.98
C THR A 19 10.16 5.44 -24.94
N ALA A 20 9.46 5.45 -26.07
CA ALA A 20 8.09 5.93 -26.13
C ALA A 20 7.17 5.03 -25.29
N ILE A 21 6.62 5.59 -24.20
CA ILE A 21 5.65 4.91 -23.34
C ILE A 21 4.28 5.57 -23.54
N PRO A 22 3.30 4.86 -24.13
CA PRO A 22 1.92 5.35 -24.20
C PRO A 22 1.35 5.75 -22.85
N LYS A 23 0.59 6.84 -22.80
CA LYS A 23 0.03 7.42 -21.55
C LYS A 23 -0.71 6.40 -20.67
N ARG A 24 -1.41 5.43 -21.28
CA ARG A 24 -2.12 4.35 -20.56
C ARG A 24 -1.20 3.56 -19.64
N PHE A 25 0.02 3.24 -20.07
CA PHE A 25 0.96 2.46 -19.28
C PHE A 25 1.61 3.31 -18.18
N SER A 26 1.94 4.56 -18.49
CA SER A 26 2.42 5.52 -17.48
C SER A 26 1.39 5.76 -16.36
N ASN A 27 0.11 5.80 -16.70
CA ASN A 27 -0.98 5.91 -15.73
C ASN A 27 -1.08 4.66 -14.84
N ILE A 28 -1.10 3.47 -15.44
CA ILE A 28 -1.14 2.19 -14.71
C ILE A 28 0.06 2.07 -13.77
N THR A 29 1.26 2.42 -14.24
CA THR A 29 2.50 2.39 -13.45
C THR A 29 2.41 3.30 -12.22
N ARG A 30 1.91 4.54 -12.40
CA ARG A 30 1.68 5.46 -11.27
C ARG A 30 0.68 4.90 -10.26
N GLU A 31 -0.39 4.30 -10.73
CA GLU A 31 -1.41 3.72 -9.85
C GLU A 31 -0.82 2.57 -9.02
N ILE A 32 -0.05 1.68 -9.65
CA ILE A 32 0.67 0.60 -8.98
C ILE A 32 1.61 1.14 -7.90
N TRP A 33 2.44 2.14 -8.22
CA TRP A 33 3.35 2.78 -7.26
C TRP A 33 2.61 3.48 -6.12
N THR A 34 1.47 4.10 -6.39
CA THR A 34 0.64 4.78 -5.37
C THR A 34 0.02 3.80 -4.38
N LEU A 35 -0.18 2.54 -4.78
CA LEU A 35 -0.65 1.49 -3.88
C LEU A 35 0.45 0.98 -2.94
N GLN A 36 1.74 1.15 -3.26
CA GLN A 36 2.86 0.60 -2.47
C GLN A 36 2.84 1.00 -0.99
N PRO A 37 2.69 2.30 -0.61
CA PRO A 37 2.64 2.69 0.80
C PRO A 37 1.38 2.18 1.53
N ARG A 38 0.35 1.73 0.79
CA ARG A 38 -0.89 1.24 1.40
C ARG A 38 -0.73 -0.17 1.96
N PHE A 39 0.20 -0.98 1.45
CA PHE A 39 0.45 -2.34 1.94
C PHE A 39 0.91 -2.36 3.41
N GLN A 40 1.52 -1.28 3.90
CA GLN A 40 1.89 -1.10 5.32
C GLN A 40 0.67 -0.98 6.25
N ASN A 41 -0.50 -0.57 5.72
CA ASN A 41 -1.70 -0.34 6.51
C ASN A 41 -2.59 -1.59 6.52
N ARG A 42 -2.46 -2.39 7.57
CA ARG A 42 -3.16 -3.68 7.72
C ARG A 42 -4.48 -3.58 8.50
N GLU A 43 -4.99 -2.36 8.72
CA GLU A 43 -6.27 -2.12 9.38
C GLU A 43 -7.43 -2.60 8.48
N ARG A 44 -8.38 -3.36 9.04
CA ARG A 44 -9.52 -4.00 8.34
C ARG A 44 -10.10 -3.19 7.18
N ARG A 45 -10.55 -1.95 7.45
CA ARG A 45 -11.16 -1.09 6.42
C ARG A 45 -10.20 -0.75 5.29
N ARG A 46 -8.93 -0.46 5.60
CA ARG A 46 -7.92 -0.07 4.60
C ARG A 46 -7.42 -1.27 3.82
N ALA A 47 -7.22 -2.40 4.50
CA ALA A 47 -6.80 -3.64 3.88
C ALA A 47 -7.86 -4.14 2.88
N ASN A 48 -9.13 -4.22 3.29
CA ASN A 48 -10.23 -4.58 2.38
C ASN A 48 -10.32 -3.61 1.18
N ALA A 49 -10.23 -2.29 1.43
CA ALA A 49 -10.28 -1.30 0.35
C ALA A 49 -9.10 -1.43 -0.64
N LEU A 50 -7.92 -1.84 -0.17
CA LEU A 50 -6.77 -2.12 -1.02
C LEU A 50 -6.97 -3.42 -1.81
N PHE A 51 -7.48 -4.47 -1.15
CA PHE A 51 -7.72 -5.78 -1.75
C PHE A 51 -8.77 -5.73 -2.86
N SER A 52 -9.84 -4.95 -2.69
CA SER A 52 -10.87 -4.76 -3.73
C SER A 52 -10.42 -3.87 -4.90
N ASN A 53 -9.20 -3.34 -4.90
CA ASN A 53 -8.73 -2.50 -5.99
C ASN A 53 -8.43 -3.35 -7.24
N ILE A 54 -8.89 -2.92 -8.41
CA ILE A 54 -8.64 -3.59 -9.70
C ILE A 54 -7.16 -3.82 -10.01
N ARG A 55 -6.25 -3.01 -9.43
CA ARG A 55 -4.79 -3.11 -9.63
C ARG A 55 -4.07 -3.75 -8.45
N PHE A 56 -4.80 -4.32 -7.50
CA PHE A 56 -4.22 -5.00 -6.34
C PHE A 56 -3.19 -6.05 -6.77
N ARG A 57 -3.53 -6.93 -7.72
CA ARG A 57 -2.64 -8.01 -8.16
C ARG A 57 -1.30 -7.49 -8.67
N ALA A 58 -1.33 -6.55 -9.62
CA ALA A 58 -0.11 -5.95 -10.16
C ALA A 58 0.72 -5.23 -9.08
N ALA A 59 0.06 -4.59 -8.12
CA ALA A 59 0.75 -3.92 -7.01
C ALA A 59 1.33 -4.91 -5.97
N TYR A 60 0.66 -6.05 -5.76
CA TYR A 60 1.17 -7.14 -4.92
C TYR A 60 2.37 -7.83 -5.59
N ASP A 61 2.30 -8.13 -6.89
CA ASP A 61 3.41 -8.73 -7.62
C ASP A 61 4.65 -7.82 -7.57
N PHE A 62 4.45 -6.51 -7.73
CA PHE A 62 5.53 -5.53 -7.54
C PHE A 62 6.06 -5.49 -6.10
N LEU A 63 5.21 -5.65 -5.08
CA LEU A 63 5.64 -5.75 -3.68
C LEU A 63 6.53 -6.97 -3.44
N VAL A 64 6.17 -8.13 -4.00
CA VAL A 64 6.96 -9.37 -3.91
C VAL A 64 8.31 -9.19 -4.57
N LEU A 65 8.37 -8.58 -5.76
CA LEU A 65 9.64 -8.29 -6.44
C LEU A 65 10.54 -7.37 -5.60
N ARG A 66 9.97 -6.34 -4.95
CA ARG A 66 10.70 -5.46 -4.03
C ARG A 66 11.25 -6.21 -2.82
N ALA A 67 10.48 -7.14 -2.27
CA ALA A 67 10.96 -8.00 -1.18
C ALA A 67 12.12 -8.89 -1.64
N GLN A 68 12.01 -9.49 -2.84
CA GLN A 68 13.06 -10.33 -3.43
C GLN A 68 14.33 -9.54 -3.76
N SER A 69 14.22 -8.25 -4.09
CA SER A 69 15.37 -7.37 -4.32
C SER A 69 16.05 -6.90 -3.02
N GLY A 70 15.61 -7.38 -1.86
CA GLY A 70 16.20 -7.05 -0.55
C GLY A 70 15.68 -5.75 0.08
N GLU A 71 14.58 -5.18 -0.43
CA GLU A 71 13.96 -4.05 0.25
C GLU A 71 13.29 -4.48 1.56
N PRO A 72 13.17 -3.59 2.58
CA PRO A 72 12.59 -3.91 3.88
C PRO A 72 11.05 -3.95 3.83
N VAL A 73 10.50 -4.78 2.93
CA VAL A 73 9.06 -4.98 2.71
C VAL A 73 8.65 -6.46 2.77
N SER A 74 9.57 -7.35 3.18
CA SER A 74 9.31 -8.79 3.29
C SER A 74 8.12 -9.11 4.22
N ASP A 75 8.04 -8.42 5.36
CA ASP A 75 6.95 -8.60 6.32
C ASP A 75 5.58 -8.23 5.75
N ASP A 76 5.53 -7.16 4.95
CA ASP A 76 4.31 -6.75 4.25
C ASP A 76 3.96 -7.79 3.20
N SER A 77 4.93 -8.22 2.39
CA SER A 77 4.75 -9.25 1.37
C SER A 77 4.15 -10.52 1.97
N HIS A 78 4.76 -11.10 3.01
CA HIS A 78 4.28 -12.33 3.64
C HIS A 78 2.89 -12.20 4.25
N TRP A 79 2.59 -11.05 4.87
CA TRP A 79 1.25 -10.81 5.43
C TRP A 79 0.20 -10.79 4.32
N TRP A 80 0.48 -10.13 3.19
CA TRP A 80 -0.43 -10.04 2.06
C TRP A 80 -0.54 -11.34 1.26
N THR A 81 0.51 -12.17 1.22
CA THR A 81 0.45 -13.54 0.69
C THR A 81 -0.56 -14.35 1.50
N ARG A 82 -0.37 -14.41 2.83
CA ARG A 82 -1.27 -15.14 3.72
C ARG A 82 -2.70 -14.63 3.63
N PHE A 83 -2.89 -13.32 3.59
CA PHE A 83 -4.21 -12.70 3.52
C PHE A 83 -5.03 -13.15 2.30
N GLN A 84 -4.38 -13.43 1.18
CA GLN A 84 -5.02 -13.92 -0.05
C GLN A 84 -5.49 -15.37 0.08
N GLU A 85 -4.75 -16.21 0.81
CA GLU A 85 -4.96 -17.66 0.88
C GLU A 85 -5.93 -18.11 1.97
N VAL A 86 -6.04 -17.32 3.05
CA VAL A 86 -6.86 -17.68 4.20
C VAL A 86 -8.35 -17.39 4.01
N SER A 87 -9.17 -18.11 4.78
CA SER A 87 -10.63 -17.92 4.84
C SER A 87 -11.02 -16.56 5.43
N ASP A 88 -12.26 -16.13 5.21
CA ASP A 88 -12.75 -14.85 5.76
C ASP A 88 -12.73 -14.80 7.29
N GLU A 89 -12.98 -15.92 7.97
CA GLU A 89 -12.87 -16.05 9.43
C GLU A 89 -11.43 -15.80 9.91
N GLU A 90 -10.45 -16.38 9.21
CA GLU A 90 -9.04 -16.18 9.50
C GLU A 90 -8.56 -14.77 9.15
N ARG A 91 -9.12 -14.13 8.11
CA ARG A 91 -8.84 -12.71 7.80
C ARG A 91 -9.26 -11.81 8.95
N GLU A 92 -10.40 -12.07 9.59
CA GLU A 92 -10.83 -11.33 10.79
C GLU A 92 -9.85 -11.49 11.96
N LEU A 93 -9.30 -12.69 12.15
CA LEU A 93 -8.21 -12.93 13.11
C LEU A 93 -6.91 -12.19 12.73
N MET A 94 -6.60 -12.07 11.44
CA MET A 94 -5.43 -11.30 10.98
C MET A 94 -5.59 -9.81 11.27
N TYR A 95 -6.80 -9.25 11.13
CA TYR A 95 -7.06 -7.85 11.47
C TYR A 95 -6.91 -7.57 12.96
N SER A 96 -7.44 -8.44 13.82
CA SER A 96 -7.39 -8.24 15.27
C SER A 96 -5.94 -8.19 15.80
N LYS A 97 -5.04 -9.00 15.22
CA LYS A 97 -3.60 -9.03 15.54
C LYS A 97 -2.86 -7.73 15.18
N THR A 98 -3.33 -6.99 14.18
CA THR A 98 -2.73 -5.70 13.77
C THR A 98 -3.17 -4.53 14.64
N GLY A 99 -4.27 -4.69 15.38
CA GLY A 99 -4.83 -3.68 16.28
C GLY A 99 -4.08 -3.51 17.61
N LYS A 100 -2.80 -3.13 17.60
CA LYS A 100 -2.11 -2.68 18.82
C LYS A 100 -2.57 -1.27 19.23
N ARG A 101 -3.31 -1.20 20.35
CA ARG A 101 -3.60 -0.04 21.23
C ARG A 101 -3.78 1.31 20.54
N ARG A 102 -5.04 1.68 20.24
CA ARG A 102 -5.44 3.10 20.19
C ARG A 102 -4.96 3.77 21.49
N LYS A 103 -3.89 4.58 21.44
CA LYS A 103 -3.55 5.52 22.53
C LYS A 103 -4.81 6.34 22.77
N LYS A 104 -5.52 6.09 23.89
CA LYS A 104 -6.65 6.89 24.36
C LYS A 104 -6.23 8.34 24.19
N ARG A 105 -6.86 9.06 23.25
CA ARG A 105 -6.67 10.50 23.09
C ARG A 105 -6.96 11.11 24.46
N ARG A 106 -5.92 11.61 25.14
CA ARG A 106 -6.09 12.32 26.41
C ARG A 106 -7.07 13.47 26.15
N PRO A 107 -8.13 13.64 26.97
CA PRO A 107 -9.06 14.75 26.80
C PRO A 107 -8.26 16.04 26.88
N ARG A 108 -8.37 16.91 25.87
CA ARG A 108 -7.83 18.27 25.95
C ARG A 108 -8.61 18.97 27.07
N LYS A 109 -7.93 19.28 28.18
CA LYS A 109 -8.49 20.18 29.22
C LYS A 109 -8.86 21.49 28.52
N LYS A 110 -10.14 21.88 28.59
CA LYS A 110 -10.59 23.20 28.17
C LYS A 110 -9.93 24.23 29.10
N PRO A 111 -9.42 25.36 28.58
CA PRO A 111 -8.97 26.45 29.45
C PRO A 111 -10.19 26.99 30.20
N ALA A 112 -10.05 27.16 31.52
CA ALA A 112 -11.02 27.88 32.33
C ALA A 112 -10.89 29.37 32.03
N THR A 113 -12.03 30.04 31.92
CA THR A 113 -12.18 31.50 31.80
C THR A 113 -11.57 32.22 32.99
#